data_AF-A0A7X3XXN3-F1
#
_entry.id   AF-A0A7X3XXN3-F1
#
_cell.length_a   1.000
_cell.length_b   1.000
_cell.length_c   1.000
_cell.angle_alpha   90.00
_cell.angle_beta   90.00
_cell.angle_gamma   90.00
#
_symmetry.space_group_name_H-M   'P 1'
#
loop_
_entity.id
_entity.type
_entity.pdbx_description
1 polymer ?
#
loop_
_entity_poly.entity_id
_entity_poly.type
_entity_poly.pdbx_seq_one_letter_code
_entity_poly.pdbx_strand_id
1 'polypeptide(L)'
;MQSRRLPEHGRARTHRWHTRRRREGGGPGRLKAGFAMPVMTVVAIAMLILSCGDGTVEPAPPPAPPPAPVATTVTVSPGSATLTALGGTARFTAEVRDQNGQVMAGVGVAWSSSDTLVARVDNAGLATGVAEGAATITAAVGEVSGTAEITTVENPDRAALVALYAATDGPNWVDNTNWLTDAPLGEWYGIDTDAAGRVVRIDLSGRYNEATFRTDRHGLSGQIPPELG
;
A
#
# COMPACT_ATOMS: atom_id res chain seq x y z
N MET A 1 15.85 37.95 -37.53
CA MET A 1 17.31 37.67 -37.52
C MET A 1 17.70 37.63 -36.05
N GLN A 2 18.16 36.58 -35.38
CA GLN A 2 18.95 35.36 -35.67
C GLN A 2 18.22 34.18 -34.96
N SER A 3 17.99 32.98 -35.51
CA SER A 3 18.80 31.93 -36.12
C SER A 3 19.72 31.15 -35.16
N ARG A 4 19.46 29.82 -35.10
CA ARG A 4 20.32 28.66 -34.72
C ARG A 4 20.09 28.10 -33.30
N ARG A 5 20.07 26.78 -33.05
CA ARG A 5 20.04 25.51 -33.80
C ARG A 5 19.76 24.41 -32.75
N LEU A 6 18.86 23.46 -33.04
CA LEU A 6 18.83 22.12 -32.41
C LEU A 6 19.99 21.27 -32.93
N PRO A 7 20.46 20.28 -32.16
CA PRO A 7 20.38 18.88 -32.66
C PRO A 7 20.11 17.82 -31.56
N GLU A 8 19.20 16.87 -31.84
CA GLU A 8 19.45 15.41 -32.07
C GLU A 8 19.52 14.54 -30.79
N HIS A 9 18.51 13.72 -30.54
CA HIS A 9 18.39 12.30 -30.94
C HIS A 9 19.45 11.36 -30.34
N GLY A 10 19.09 10.72 -29.23
CA GLY A 10 19.73 9.49 -28.73
C GLY A 10 18.70 8.36 -28.62
N ARG A 11 18.62 7.51 -29.65
CA ARG A 11 17.96 6.19 -29.61
C ARG A 11 19.00 5.10 -29.38
N ALA A 12 18.51 3.94 -28.93
CA ALA A 12 19.11 2.59 -28.88
C ALA A 12 19.58 2.17 -27.47
N ARG A 13 19.44 0.91 -27.02
CA ARG A 13 19.44 -0.39 -27.71
C ARG A 13 18.61 -1.42 -26.93
N THR A 14 17.84 -2.24 -27.65
CA THR A 14 17.22 -3.47 -27.17
C THR A 14 18.21 -4.63 -27.26
N HIS A 15 18.44 -5.38 -26.19
CA HIS A 15 19.19 -6.65 -26.25
C HIS A 15 18.24 -7.84 -26.14
N ARG A 16 18.07 -8.50 -27.29
CA ARG A 16 17.35 -9.75 -27.54
C ARG A 16 18.34 -10.91 -27.37
N TRP A 17 18.11 -11.80 -26.40
CA TRP A 17 18.89 -13.03 -26.26
C TRP A 17 18.22 -14.17 -27.03
N HIS A 18 18.91 -14.64 -28.07
CA HIS A 18 18.53 -15.81 -28.85
C HIS A 18 19.04 -17.10 -28.21
N THR A 19 18.16 -18.09 -28.22
CA THR A 19 18.33 -19.49 -27.85
C THR A 19 19.32 -20.24 -28.75
N ARG A 20 20.12 -21.14 -28.19
CA ARG A 20 20.81 -22.20 -28.94
C ARG A 20 20.39 -23.57 -28.40
N ARG A 21 19.57 -24.28 -29.17
CA ARG A 21 19.47 -25.75 -29.11
C ARG A 21 20.49 -26.32 -30.09
N ARG A 22 21.25 -27.35 -29.69
CA ARG A 22 21.95 -28.23 -30.63
C ARG A 22 21.38 -29.64 -30.49
N ARG A 23 20.88 -30.16 -31.62
CA ARG A 23 20.38 -31.50 -31.86
C ARG A 23 21.53 -32.51 -32.02
N GLU A 24 21.26 -33.70 -31.47
CA GLU A 24 21.31 -35.04 -32.07
C GLU A 24 22.61 -35.59 -32.67
N GLY A 25 22.90 -36.83 -32.25
CA GLY A 25 23.74 -37.79 -32.94
C GLY A 25 23.36 -39.19 -32.44
N GLY A 26 22.46 -39.86 -33.14
CA GLY A 26 22.12 -41.27 -32.94
C GLY A 26 23.07 -42.21 -33.69
N GLY A 27 23.08 -43.47 -33.27
CA GLY A 27 23.74 -44.58 -33.98
C GLY A 27 23.76 -45.88 -33.15
N PRO A 28 23.00 -46.93 -33.53
CA PRO A 28 22.90 -48.19 -32.78
C PRO A 28 23.74 -49.31 -33.41
N GLY A 29 24.18 -50.28 -32.60
CA GLY A 29 24.90 -51.47 -33.08
C GLY A 29 24.73 -52.68 -32.16
N ARG A 30 23.80 -53.56 -32.51
CA ARG A 30 23.55 -54.88 -31.90
C ARG A 30 24.55 -55.91 -32.41
N LEU A 31 25.08 -56.77 -31.54
CA LEU A 31 25.47 -58.14 -31.92
C LEU A 31 25.13 -59.12 -30.79
N LYS A 32 24.34 -60.14 -31.15
CA LYS A 32 24.03 -61.33 -30.37
C LYS A 32 25.14 -62.37 -30.58
N ALA A 33 25.54 -63.10 -29.55
CA ALA A 33 26.02 -64.47 -29.70
C ALA A 33 25.84 -65.21 -28.36
N GLY A 34 24.97 -66.21 -28.36
CA GLY A 34 24.87 -67.19 -27.29
C GLY A 34 25.83 -68.34 -27.53
N PHE A 35 26.34 -68.92 -26.45
CA PHE A 35 26.82 -70.29 -26.45
C PHE A 35 26.52 -70.92 -25.08
N ALA A 36 25.94 -72.12 -25.12
CA ALA A 36 25.45 -72.86 -23.97
C ALA A 36 26.43 -73.99 -23.59
N MET A 37 26.66 -74.14 -22.28
CA MET A 37 26.95 -75.37 -21.49
C MET A 37 28.20 -76.23 -21.83
N PRO A 38 28.84 -76.96 -20.88
CA PRO A 38 28.21 -77.72 -19.79
C PRO A 38 28.91 -77.75 -18.41
N VAL A 39 28.20 -78.43 -17.51
CA VAL A 39 28.45 -78.74 -16.09
C VAL A 39 29.56 -79.80 -15.92
N MET A 40 30.50 -79.60 -14.97
CA MET A 40 31.17 -80.69 -14.23
C MET A 40 31.94 -80.20 -12.98
N THR A 41 31.31 -80.43 -11.82
CA THR A 41 31.80 -80.89 -10.50
C THR A 41 33.26 -80.71 -9.98
N VAL A 42 33.32 -80.16 -8.75
CA VAL A 42 34.20 -80.37 -7.54
C VAL A 42 35.71 -80.14 -7.61
N VAL A 43 36.20 -79.12 -6.87
CA VAL A 43 37.29 -79.22 -5.87
C VAL A 43 37.08 -78.15 -4.77
N ALA A 44 37.13 -78.57 -3.51
CA ALA A 44 37.11 -77.69 -2.33
C ALA A 44 38.49 -77.03 -2.12
N ILE A 45 38.51 -75.72 -1.91
CA ILE A 45 39.64 -75.01 -1.29
C ILE A 45 39.07 -74.08 -0.22
N ALA A 46 39.31 -74.43 1.04
CA ALA A 46 39.10 -73.55 2.18
C ALA A 46 40.19 -72.44 2.16
N MET A 47 39.77 -71.19 1.98
CA MET A 47 40.58 -70.02 2.28
C MET A 47 39.84 -69.15 3.29
N LEU A 48 40.30 -69.16 4.54
CA LEU A 48 40.11 -68.04 5.45
C LEU A 48 41.11 -66.95 5.06
N ILE A 49 40.65 -65.75 4.70
CA ILE A 49 41.12 -64.47 5.27
C ILE A 49 40.34 -63.25 4.77
N LEU A 50 40.04 -62.38 5.73
CA LEU A 50 39.74 -60.95 5.70
C LEU A 50 38.44 -60.48 5.01
N SER A 51 37.44 -60.29 5.86
CA SER A 51 36.42 -59.25 5.79
C SER A 51 36.98 -57.93 5.22
N CYS A 52 36.59 -57.60 4.00
CA CYS A 52 36.34 -56.22 3.62
C CYS A 52 34.81 -56.10 3.48
N GLY A 53 34.13 -55.92 4.60
CA GLY A 53 32.85 -55.22 4.56
C GLY A 53 33.16 -53.85 3.98
N ASP A 54 32.88 -53.66 2.70
CA ASP A 54 33.03 -52.37 2.04
C ASP A 54 31.92 -51.49 2.63
N GLY A 55 32.23 -50.90 3.79
CA GLY A 55 31.37 -50.03 4.56
C GLY A 55 31.30 -48.67 3.89
N THR A 56 30.94 -48.65 2.61
CA THR A 56 30.48 -47.43 1.94
C THR A 56 29.17 -47.04 2.62
N VAL A 57 29.30 -46.35 3.75
CA VAL A 57 28.28 -45.48 4.29
C VAL A 57 28.05 -44.48 3.17
N GLU A 58 27.06 -44.74 2.32
CA GLU A 58 26.59 -43.76 1.36
C GLU A 58 26.30 -42.50 2.18
N PRO A 59 26.98 -41.37 1.92
CA PRO A 59 26.73 -40.16 2.66
C PRO A 59 25.24 -39.88 2.55
N ALA A 60 24.55 -39.81 3.69
CA ALA A 60 23.12 -39.52 3.68
C ALA A 60 22.87 -38.31 2.77
N PRO A 61 21.88 -38.37 1.86
CA PRO A 61 21.60 -37.25 0.97
C PRO A 61 21.44 -35.99 1.82
N PRO A 62 22.01 -34.85 1.39
CA PRO A 62 21.96 -33.63 2.17
C PRO A 62 20.50 -33.32 2.54
N PRO A 63 20.23 -32.91 3.79
CA PRO A 63 18.87 -32.60 4.20
C PRO A 63 18.26 -31.59 3.23
N ALA A 64 17.03 -31.84 2.80
CA ALA A 64 16.33 -30.92 1.91
C ALA A 64 16.29 -29.52 2.54
N PRO A 65 16.43 -28.44 1.74
CA PRO A 65 16.33 -27.10 2.27
C PRO A 65 14.98 -26.91 2.99
N PRO A 66 14.94 -26.15 4.09
CA PRO A 66 13.69 -25.86 4.78
C PRO A 66 12.64 -25.30 3.81
N PRO A 67 11.35 -25.65 3.96
CA PRO A 67 10.29 -25.02 3.18
C PRO A 67 10.36 -23.49 3.32
N ALA A 68 10.19 -22.77 2.20
CA ALA A 68 10.11 -21.32 2.24
C ALA A 68 8.88 -20.86 3.06
N PRO A 69 8.96 -19.74 3.80
CA PRO A 69 7.82 -19.22 4.56
C PRO A 69 6.71 -18.75 3.61
N VAL A 70 5.47 -19.13 3.91
CA VAL A 70 4.27 -18.77 3.16
C VAL A 70 3.36 -17.95 4.06
N ALA A 71 2.98 -16.77 3.61
CA ALA A 71 2.04 -15.91 4.33
C ALA A 71 0.75 -16.66 4.61
N THR A 72 0.34 -16.68 5.87
CA THR A 72 -0.86 -17.39 6.34
C THR A 72 -1.81 -16.45 7.07
N THR A 73 -1.30 -15.43 7.75
CA THR A 73 -2.13 -14.41 8.41
C THR A 73 -1.61 -13.01 8.12
N VAL A 74 -2.54 -12.07 7.91
CA VAL A 74 -2.26 -10.64 7.81
C VAL A 74 -3.14 -9.94 8.85
N THR A 75 -2.51 -9.23 9.78
CA THR A 75 -3.21 -8.47 10.84
C THR A 75 -3.00 -6.98 10.61
N VAL A 76 -4.08 -6.21 10.50
CA VAL A 76 -4.03 -4.74 10.34
C VAL A 76 -4.16 -4.05 11.69
N SER A 77 -3.33 -3.04 11.94
CA SER A 77 -3.37 -2.21 13.14
C SER A 77 -3.24 -0.71 12.80
N PRO A 78 -4.05 0.18 13.37
CA PRO A 78 -5.19 -0.12 14.25
C PRO A 78 -6.30 -0.87 13.50
N GLY A 79 -7.16 -1.60 14.21
CA GLY A 79 -8.30 -2.30 13.60
C GLY A 79 -9.41 -1.35 13.11
N SER A 80 -9.41 -0.11 13.62
CA SER A 80 -10.29 0.94 13.13
C SER A 80 -9.70 2.33 13.33
N ALA A 81 -10.17 3.31 12.57
CA ALA A 81 -9.87 4.73 12.76
C ALA A 81 -11.09 5.61 12.46
N THR A 82 -11.26 6.69 13.23
CA THR A 82 -12.28 7.71 12.97
C THR A 82 -11.60 9.02 12.63
N LEU A 83 -11.94 9.60 11.48
CA LEU A 83 -11.49 10.90 11.04
C LEU A 83 -12.61 11.92 11.23
N THR A 84 -12.32 13.03 11.89
CA THR A 84 -13.29 14.10 12.19
C THR A 84 -13.22 15.27 11.21
N ALA A 85 -12.43 15.14 10.15
CA ALA A 85 -12.28 16.16 9.13
C ALA A 85 -12.07 15.49 7.76
N LEU A 86 -12.66 16.09 6.72
CA LEU A 86 -12.30 15.78 5.34
C LEU A 86 -10.83 16.13 5.12
N GLY A 87 -10.09 15.26 4.41
CA GLY A 87 -8.64 15.36 4.26
C GLY A 87 -7.84 14.85 5.47
N GLY A 88 -8.49 14.50 6.59
CA GLY A 88 -7.84 13.87 7.73
C GLY A 88 -7.16 12.55 7.33
N THR A 89 -6.10 12.17 8.05
CA THR A 89 -5.32 10.96 7.72
C THR A 89 -5.15 10.03 8.91
N ALA A 90 -5.16 8.71 8.65
CA ALA A 90 -4.86 7.67 9.61
C ALA A 90 -3.82 6.69 9.04
N ARG A 91 -2.84 6.29 9.86
CA ARG A 91 -1.81 5.32 9.47
C ARG A 91 -2.24 3.92 9.90
N PHE A 92 -2.29 2.99 8.94
CA PHE A 92 -2.43 1.57 9.18
C PHE A 92 -1.11 0.86 8.90
N THR A 93 -0.84 -0.19 9.68
CA THR A 93 0.28 -1.11 9.50
C THR A 93 -0.26 -2.53 9.39
N ALA A 94 0.48 -3.39 8.70
CA ALA A 94 0.12 -4.79 8.53
C ALA A 94 1.25 -5.68 9.05
N GLU A 95 0.93 -6.61 9.93
CA GLU A 95 1.83 -7.67 10.39
C GLU A 95 1.49 -8.96 9.65
N VAL A 96 2.45 -9.50 8.91
CA VAL A 96 2.30 -10.75 8.14
C VAL A 96 2.99 -11.87 8.90
N ARG A 97 2.31 -13.00 9.10
CA ARG A 97 2.93 -14.21 9.68
C ARG A 97 2.83 -15.41 8.75
N ASP A 98 3.83 -16.27 8.85
CA ASP A 98 3.92 -17.50 8.08
C ASP A 98 3.12 -18.66 8.70
N GLN A 99 3.18 -19.84 8.07
CA GLN A 99 2.51 -21.06 8.54
C GLN A 99 3.00 -21.55 9.92
N ASN A 100 4.15 -21.07 10.38
CA ASN A 100 4.74 -21.38 11.68
C ASN A 100 4.48 -20.28 12.73
N GLY A 101 3.68 -19.26 12.38
CA GLY A 101 3.37 -18.12 13.24
C GLY A 101 4.52 -17.12 13.40
N GLN A 102 5.57 -17.23 12.59
CA GLN A 102 6.70 -16.31 12.60
C GLN A 102 6.40 -15.06 11.76
N VAL A 103 6.88 -13.90 12.21
CA VAL A 103 6.70 -12.64 11.49
C VAL A 103 7.54 -12.63 10.21
N MET A 104 6.91 -12.30 9.09
CA MET A 104 7.56 -12.15 7.79
C MET A 104 7.86 -10.67 7.51
N ALA A 105 9.12 -10.26 7.67
CA ALA A 105 9.55 -8.90 7.39
C ALA A 105 9.83 -8.68 5.89
N GLY A 106 9.63 -7.44 5.40
CA GLY A 106 9.96 -7.05 4.03
C GLY A 106 9.03 -7.59 2.95
N VAL A 107 7.90 -8.19 3.34
CA VAL A 107 6.87 -8.65 2.41
C VAL A 107 6.10 -7.44 1.87
N GLY A 108 5.91 -7.39 0.55
CA GLY A 108 5.11 -6.36 -0.09
C GLY A 108 3.63 -6.56 0.24
N VAL A 109 3.04 -5.58 0.94
CA VAL A 109 1.62 -5.56 1.29
C VAL A 109 0.88 -4.67 0.29
N ALA A 110 -0.15 -5.22 -0.36
CA ALA A 110 -1.05 -4.47 -1.21
C ALA A 110 -2.17 -3.85 -0.36
N TRP A 111 -2.37 -2.54 -0.46
CA TRP A 111 -3.43 -1.82 0.24
C TRP A 111 -4.55 -1.46 -0.73
N SER A 112 -5.79 -1.54 -0.25
CA SER A 112 -6.97 -1.11 -0.99
C SER A 112 -8.07 -0.61 -0.05
N SER A 113 -9.01 0.15 -0.60
CA SER A 113 -10.20 0.64 0.11
C SER A 113 -11.45 0.13 -0.60
N SER A 114 -12.49 -0.21 0.16
CA SER A 114 -13.79 -0.60 -0.39
C SER A 114 -14.49 0.55 -1.12
N ASP A 115 -14.22 1.80 -0.72
CA ASP A 115 -14.79 3.00 -1.34
C ASP A 115 -13.76 4.14 -1.33
N THR A 116 -13.18 4.39 -2.51
CA THR A 116 -12.17 5.46 -2.71
C THR A 116 -12.75 6.88 -2.80
N LEU A 117 -14.08 7.01 -2.84
CA LEU A 117 -14.78 8.29 -2.74
C LEU A 117 -15.02 8.66 -1.27
N VAL A 118 -15.05 7.69 -0.37
CA VAL A 118 -15.14 7.90 1.10
C VAL A 118 -13.76 7.96 1.74
N ALA A 119 -12.88 7.00 1.45
CA ALA A 119 -11.52 6.96 1.98
C ALA A 119 -10.53 6.35 0.99
N ARG A 120 -9.40 7.03 0.79
CA ARG A 120 -8.29 6.53 -0.05
C ARG A 120 -7.18 6.01 0.84
N VAL A 121 -6.47 4.98 0.41
CA VAL A 121 -5.28 4.47 1.09
C VAL A 121 -4.13 4.39 0.10
N ASP A 122 -2.94 4.81 0.52
CA ASP A 122 -1.74 4.71 -0.30
C ASP A 122 -1.02 3.36 -0.14
N ASN A 123 0.03 3.13 -0.93
CA ASN A 123 0.82 1.89 -0.88
C ASN A 123 1.59 1.71 0.44
N ALA A 124 1.74 2.76 1.25
CA ALA A 124 2.38 2.67 2.54
C ALA A 124 1.38 2.31 3.65
N GLY A 125 0.07 2.36 3.40
CA GLY A 125 -0.99 2.19 4.42
C GLY A 125 -1.43 3.50 5.09
N LEU A 126 -1.13 4.66 4.50
CA LEU A 126 -1.69 5.94 4.94
C LEU A 126 -3.06 6.13 4.29
N ALA A 127 -4.12 6.15 5.09
CA ALA A 127 -5.48 6.41 4.65
C ALA A 127 -5.84 7.89 4.81
N THR A 128 -6.62 8.44 3.88
CA THR A 128 -7.13 9.81 3.85
C THR A 128 -8.64 9.79 3.66
N GLY A 129 -9.37 10.49 4.53
CA GLY A 129 -10.82 10.68 4.40
C GLY A 129 -11.14 11.67 3.28
N VAL A 130 -12.02 11.29 2.36
CA VAL A 130 -12.40 12.10 1.18
C VAL A 130 -13.83 12.64 1.31
N ALA A 131 -14.74 11.83 1.84
CA ALA A 131 -16.14 12.20 2.09
C ALA A 131 -16.63 11.56 3.39
N GLU A 132 -17.72 12.07 3.94
CA GLU A 132 -18.40 11.43 5.08
C GLU A 132 -18.84 10.01 4.70
N GLY A 133 -18.63 9.06 5.61
CA GLY A 133 -19.03 7.68 5.44
C GLY A 133 -18.05 6.70 6.06
N ALA A 134 -18.34 5.41 5.91
CA ALA A 134 -17.47 4.32 6.32
C ALA A 134 -16.90 3.57 5.12
N ALA A 135 -15.65 3.16 5.21
CA ALA A 135 -14.99 2.29 4.25
C ALA A 135 -14.16 1.22 4.98
N THR A 136 -13.89 0.11 4.30
CA THR A 136 -13.00 -0.94 4.78
C THR A 136 -11.66 -0.82 4.07
N ILE A 137 -10.59 -0.71 4.85
CA ILE A 137 -9.21 -0.78 4.37
C ILE A 137 -8.76 -2.24 4.42
N THR A 138 -8.21 -2.73 3.32
CA THR A 138 -7.71 -4.11 3.19
C THR A 138 -6.22 -4.12 2.90
N ALA A 139 -5.47 -4.87 3.70
CA ALA A 139 -4.08 -5.22 3.47
C ALA A 139 -4.00 -6.67 2.98
N ALA A 140 -3.36 -6.92 1.84
CA ALA A 140 -3.29 -8.24 1.24
C ALA A 140 -1.85 -8.64 0.86
N VAL A 141 -1.56 -9.94 1.01
CA VAL A 141 -0.34 -10.60 0.56
C VAL A 141 -0.75 -11.90 -0.14
N GLY A 142 -0.72 -11.89 -1.47
CA GLY A 142 -1.29 -12.99 -2.26
C GLY A 142 -2.78 -13.12 -1.98
N GLU A 143 -3.22 -14.32 -1.57
CA GLU A 143 -4.62 -14.63 -1.23
C GLU A 143 -4.97 -14.36 0.25
N VAL A 144 -3.99 -13.99 1.08
CA VAL A 144 -4.20 -13.73 2.50
C VAL A 144 -4.39 -12.25 2.73
N SER A 145 -5.43 -11.88 3.47
CA SER A 145 -5.75 -10.48 3.76
C SER A 145 -6.16 -10.25 5.20
N GLY A 146 -5.93 -9.02 5.68
CA GLY A 146 -6.48 -8.47 6.90
C GLY A 146 -7.23 -7.17 6.59
N THR A 147 -8.16 -6.80 7.46
CA THR A 147 -9.00 -5.61 7.27
C THR A 147 -8.97 -4.68 8.48
N ALA A 148 -9.25 -3.41 8.23
CA ALA A 148 -9.55 -2.41 9.24
C ALA A 148 -10.69 -1.51 8.76
N GLU A 149 -11.43 -0.93 9.69
CA GLU A 149 -12.51 0.03 9.38
C GLU A 149 -11.99 1.46 9.43
N ILE A 150 -12.45 2.29 8.50
CA ILE A 150 -12.24 3.73 8.56
C ILE A 150 -13.58 4.43 8.43
N THR A 151 -13.87 5.33 9.38
CA THR A 151 -15.07 6.16 9.36
C THR A 151 -14.65 7.61 9.29
N THR A 152 -15.10 8.32 8.28
CA THR A 152 -14.96 9.77 8.16
C THR A 152 -16.29 10.39 8.56
N VAL A 153 -16.27 11.25 9.56
CA VAL A 153 -17.43 12.07 9.96
C VAL A 153 -17.14 13.51 9.61
N GLU A 154 -18.12 14.21 9.04
CA GLU A 154 -18.01 15.65 8.84
C GLU A 154 -18.04 16.36 10.20
N ASN A 155 -17.12 17.30 10.42
CA ASN A 155 -17.15 18.13 11.62
C ASN A 155 -18.44 18.96 11.60
N PRO A 156 -19.35 18.85 12.58
CA PRO A 156 -20.58 19.64 12.59
C PRO A 156 -20.31 21.15 12.55
N ASP A 157 -19.16 21.60 13.07
CA ASP A 157 -18.75 23.00 13.01
C ASP A 157 -18.44 23.42 11.56
N ARG A 158 -17.85 22.53 10.74
CA ARG A 158 -17.60 22.80 9.32
C ARG A 158 -18.92 22.98 8.57
N ALA A 159 -19.88 22.08 8.77
CA ALA A 159 -21.19 22.18 8.12
C ALA A 159 -21.90 23.51 8.49
N ALA A 160 -21.87 23.89 9.77
CA ALA A 160 -22.42 25.16 10.24
C ALA A 160 -21.73 26.38 9.61
N LEU A 161 -20.40 26.36 9.48
CA LEU A 161 -19.65 27.44 8.83
C LEU A 161 -19.94 27.50 7.32
N VAL A 162 -19.98 26.37 6.63
CA VAL A 162 -20.34 26.32 5.20
C VAL A 162 -21.75 26.89 4.98
N ALA A 163 -22.70 26.56 5.85
CA ALA A 163 -24.04 27.14 5.84
C ALA A 163 -24.00 28.67 6.03
N LEU A 164 -23.28 29.16 7.04
CA LEU A 164 -23.11 30.60 7.27
C LEU A 164 -22.52 31.32 6.04
N TYR A 165 -21.49 30.74 5.43
CA TYR A 165 -20.85 31.25 4.22
C TYR A 165 -21.85 31.36 3.07
N ALA A 166 -22.60 30.30 2.80
CA ALA A 166 -23.58 30.27 1.72
C ALA A 166 -24.73 31.26 1.95
N ALA A 167 -25.21 31.37 3.19
CA ALA A 167 -26.38 32.19 3.52
C ALA A 167 -26.07 33.69 3.66
N THR A 168 -24.79 34.06 3.87
CA THR A 168 -24.39 35.45 4.07
C THR A 168 -23.48 36.01 2.96
N ASP A 169 -23.59 35.45 1.76
CA ASP A 169 -22.92 35.91 0.53
C ASP A 169 -21.38 35.84 0.61
N GLY A 170 -20.90 34.70 1.14
CA GLY A 170 -19.49 34.35 1.33
C GLY A 170 -18.50 34.73 0.21
N PRO A 171 -18.84 34.53 -1.07
CA PRO A 171 -17.95 34.91 -2.17
C PRO A 171 -17.63 36.40 -2.24
N ASN A 172 -18.50 37.26 -1.70
CA ASN A 172 -18.36 38.72 -1.68
C ASN A 172 -17.83 39.26 -0.34
N TRP A 173 -17.46 38.40 0.59
CA TRP A 173 -16.79 38.82 1.81
C TRP A 173 -15.44 39.44 1.49
N VAL A 174 -15.03 40.40 2.32
CA VAL A 174 -13.75 41.11 2.16
C VAL A 174 -12.57 40.15 2.28
N ASP A 175 -12.66 39.17 3.18
CA ASP A 175 -11.69 38.10 3.33
C ASP A 175 -12.43 36.78 3.54
N ASN A 176 -12.29 35.89 2.57
CA ASN A 176 -12.83 34.53 2.62
C ASN A 176 -11.71 33.49 2.47
N THR A 177 -10.49 33.84 2.88
CA THR A 177 -9.34 32.93 2.80
C THR A 177 -9.65 31.58 3.44
N ASN A 178 -9.39 30.51 2.70
CA ASN A 178 -9.61 29.10 3.06
C ASN A 178 -11.07 28.66 3.30
N TRP A 179 -12.05 29.55 3.21
CA TRP A 179 -13.46 29.15 3.24
C TRP A 179 -13.80 28.23 2.06
N LEU A 180 -14.56 27.16 2.31
CA LEU A 180 -14.88 26.09 1.37
C LEU A 180 -13.70 25.25 0.86
N THR A 181 -12.53 25.33 1.52
CA THR A 181 -11.37 24.48 1.19
C THR A 181 -11.22 23.31 2.16
N ASP A 182 -10.32 22.37 1.84
CA ASP A 182 -9.97 21.24 2.72
C ASP A 182 -9.01 21.65 3.87
N ALA A 183 -8.62 22.92 3.96
CA ALA A 183 -7.77 23.41 5.04
C ALA A 183 -8.44 23.18 6.41
N PRO A 184 -7.68 22.91 7.49
CA PRO A 184 -8.19 22.85 8.85
C PRO A 184 -9.03 24.09 9.21
N LEU A 185 -10.09 23.93 10.01
CA LEU A 185 -11.00 25.04 10.33
C LEU A 185 -10.29 26.22 10.99
N GLY A 186 -9.25 25.99 11.81
CA GLY A 186 -8.45 27.06 12.42
C GLY A 186 -7.56 27.83 11.44
N GLU A 187 -7.46 27.39 10.18
CA GLU A 187 -6.81 28.14 9.10
C GLU A 187 -7.80 28.98 8.29
N TRP A 188 -9.10 28.85 8.54
CA TRP A 188 -10.12 29.65 7.88
C TRP A 188 -10.11 31.06 8.47
N TYR A 189 -10.22 32.07 7.60
CA TYR A 189 -10.19 33.45 8.05
C TYR A 189 -11.28 33.70 9.12
N GLY A 190 -10.87 34.26 10.26
CA GLY A 190 -11.76 34.61 11.35
C GLY A 190 -12.20 33.44 12.23
N ILE A 191 -11.68 32.23 12.04
CA ILE A 191 -12.08 31.05 12.83
C ILE A 191 -10.97 30.67 13.80
N ASP A 192 -11.29 30.67 15.10
CA ASP A 192 -10.43 30.02 16.09
C ASP A 192 -10.98 28.65 16.46
N THR A 193 -10.08 27.68 16.58
CA THR A 193 -10.39 26.35 17.10
C THR A 193 -9.62 26.02 18.38
N ASP A 194 -10.17 25.12 19.19
CA ASP A 194 -9.43 24.49 20.27
C ASP A 194 -8.44 23.42 19.76
N ALA A 195 -7.74 22.74 20.68
CA ALA A 195 -6.80 21.66 20.37
C ALA A 195 -7.47 20.41 19.75
N ALA A 196 -8.79 20.26 19.89
CA ALA A 196 -9.58 19.19 19.29
C ALA A 196 -10.15 19.59 17.91
N GLY A 197 -9.88 20.81 17.42
CA GLY A 197 -10.37 21.32 16.15
C GLY A 197 -11.84 21.79 16.20
N ARG A 198 -12.38 22.03 17.40
CA ARG A 198 -13.74 22.58 17.59
C ARG A 198 -13.69 24.10 17.52
N VAL A 199 -14.65 24.69 16.81
CA VAL A 199 -14.74 26.15 16.66
C VAL A 199 -15.15 26.78 17.98
N VAL A 200 -14.33 27.70 18.50
CA VAL A 200 -14.58 28.40 19.77
C VAL A 200 -14.85 29.88 19.59
N ARG A 201 -14.48 30.45 18.43
CA ARG A 201 -14.72 31.85 18.10
C ARG A 201 -14.83 32.04 16.59
N ILE A 202 -15.76 32.92 16.20
CA ILE A 202 -15.89 33.44 14.85
C ILE A 202 -15.72 34.96 14.92
N ASP A 203 -14.74 35.49 14.20
CA ASP A 203 -14.39 36.90 14.11
C ASP A 203 -14.33 37.33 12.65
N LEU A 204 -15.51 37.70 12.16
CA LEU A 204 -15.70 38.30 10.85
C LEU A 204 -15.85 39.82 11.00
N SER A 205 -15.15 40.40 11.98
CA SER A 205 -15.17 41.85 12.15
C SER A 205 -14.58 42.53 10.91
N GLY A 206 -15.20 43.65 10.54
CA GLY A 206 -14.70 44.47 9.45
C GLY A 206 -13.27 44.92 9.73
N ARG A 207 -12.43 45.00 8.69
CA ARG A 207 -11.05 45.48 8.85
C ARG A 207 -11.04 47.00 8.91
N TYR A 208 -10.23 47.56 9.81
CA TYR A 208 -9.95 48.99 9.78
C TYR A 208 -9.07 49.30 8.57
N ASN A 209 -9.55 50.19 7.72
CA ASN A 209 -8.83 50.65 6.55
C ASN A 209 -8.17 51.98 6.88
N GLU A 210 -6.85 51.97 7.01
CA GLU A 210 -6.05 53.15 7.35
C GLU A 210 -6.11 54.22 6.25
N ALA A 211 -6.33 53.82 4.98
CA ALA A 211 -6.41 54.75 3.87
C ALA A 211 -7.75 55.51 3.83
N THR A 212 -8.83 54.92 4.34
CA THR A 212 -10.17 55.53 4.36
C THR A 212 -10.62 55.95 5.75
N PHE A 213 -9.84 55.65 6.80
CA PHE A 213 -10.16 55.87 8.21
C PHE A 213 -11.51 55.28 8.63
N ARG A 214 -11.92 54.18 8.00
CA ARG A 214 -13.21 53.52 8.24
C ARG A 214 -13.01 52.03 8.48
N THR A 215 -13.87 51.44 9.30
CA THR A 215 -14.01 49.98 9.34
C THR A 215 -14.83 49.56 8.13
N ASP A 216 -14.18 48.93 7.16
CA ASP A 216 -14.87 48.36 6.01
C ASP A 216 -15.69 47.17 6.52
N ARG A 217 -17.01 47.22 6.32
CA ARG A 217 -17.88 46.09 6.71
C ARG A 217 -17.37 44.84 6.00
N HIS A 218 -17.37 43.70 6.69
CA HIS A 218 -16.91 42.43 6.15
C HIS A 218 -17.71 41.91 4.93
N GLY A 219 -18.80 42.60 4.56
CA GLY A 219 -19.63 42.21 3.43
C GLY A 219 -20.68 41.15 3.76
N LEU A 220 -20.89 40.83 5.05
CA LEU A 220 -21.95 39.91 5.47
C LEU A 220 -23.31 40.43 5.03
N SER A 221 -23.97 39.72 4.12
CA SER A 221 -25.29 40.09 3.61
C SER A 221 -26.14 38.86 3.32
N GLY A 222 -27.41 38.86 3.71
CA GLY A 222 -28.28 37.69 3.58
C GLY A 222 -29.04 37.40 4.87
N GLN A 223 -29.42 36.14 5.08
CA GLN A 223 -30.18 35.69 6.26
C GLN A 223 -29.37 34.66 7.04
N ILE A 224 -29.58 34.58 8.36
CA ILE A 224 -28.97 33.51 9.16
C ILE A 224 -29.58 32.18 8.68
N PRO A 225 -28.77 31.15 8.41
CA PRO A 225 -29.27 29.84 8.02
C PRO A 225 -30.22 29.26 9.07
N PRO A 226 -31.34 28.62 8.69
CA PRO A 226 -32.29 28.02 9.64
C PRO A 226 -31.65 26.97 10.57
N GLU A 227 -30.63 26.26 10.09
CA GLU A 227 -29.85 25.31 10.89
C GLU A 227 -29.05 25.96 12.04
N LEU A 228 -28.94 27.29 12.06
CA LEU A 228 -28.26 28.05 13.11
C LEU A 228 -29.22 28.87 14.00
N GLY A 229 -30.54 28.78 13.82
CA GLY A 229 -31.52 29.69 14.44
C GLY A 229 -32.84 29.06 14.87
#